data_AF-A0A7S4S803-F1
#
_entry.id   AF-A0A7S4S803-F1
#
_cell.length_a   1.000
_cell.length_b   1.000
_cell.length_c   1.000
_cell.angle_alpha   90.00
_cell.angle_beta   90.00
_cell.angle_gamma   90.00
#
_symmetry.space_group_name_H-M   'P 1'
#
loop_
_entity.id
_entity.type
_entity.pdbx_description
1 polymer ?
#
loop_
_entity_poly.entity_id
_entity_poly.type
_entity_poly.pdbx_seq_one_letter_code
_entity_poly.pdbx_strand_id
1 'polypeptide(L)'
;MDSAAATMSGKASHAEAPQEFREPASMDCVAAFHRRFGVPVEGTPALPSRARMDLRLNLIEEEVRELRAAMDAGDLVESADALADIQYVLSGTVHELGMGHCFAELVEEVQRSNMSKACATLQEAEQTVEHYREQRGVEASIEEMELDGETAYLVKRVSDGKTLKSIAYSPPDLAPILARAGAREADLGPTEELAAAGA
;
A
#
# COMPACT_ATOMS: atom_id res chain seq x y z
N MET A 1 38.51 45.50 24.74
CA MET A 1 38.51 44.80 23.44
C MET A 1 37.70 43.55 23.66
N ASP A 2 36.43 43.66 23.31
CA ASP A 2 35.39 42.65 23.54
C ASP A 2 35.51 41.45 22.59
N SER A 3 35.20 40.28 23.18
CA SER A 3 34.36 39.19 22.67
C SER A 3 34.47 38.71 21.22
N ALA A 4 34.72 37.41 21.07
CA ALA A 4 34.03 36.59 20.07
C ALA A 4 33.92 35.13 20.55
N ALA A 5 32.89 34.83 21.34
CA ALA A 5 32.42 33.48 21.54
C ALA A 5 31.55 33.08 20.34
N ALA A 6 31.97 32.05 19.60
CA ALA A 6 31.23 31.51 18.47
C ALA A 6 29.92 30.88 18.95
N THR A 7 28.80 31.45 18.54
CA THR A 7 27.45 30.94 18.81
C THR A 7 27.17 29.74 17.90
N MET A 8 27.12 28.55 18.49
CA MET A 8 26.56 27.36 17.86
C MET A 8 25.04 27.56 17.71
N SER A 9 24.59 27.86 16.50
CA SER A 9 23.17 27.91 16.16
C SER A 9 22.63 26.48 16.08
N GLY A 10 22.08 26.00 17.19
CA GLY A 10 21.26 24.79 17.18
C GLY A 10 19.99 25.05 16.37
N LYS A 11 19.81 24.35 15.25
CA LYS A 11 18.50 24.23 14.62
C LYS A 11 17.65 23.38 15.54
N ALA A 12 16.70 24.01 16.23
CA ALA A 12 15.63 23.28 16.90
C ALA A 12 14.78 22.60 15.81
N SER A 13 14.84 21.28 15.73
CA SER A 13 13.84 20.50 14.98
C SER A 13 12.55 20.54 15.79
N HIS A 14 11.60 21.36 15.35
CA HIS A 14 10.23 21.22 15.81
C HIS A 14 9.64 20.04 15.06
N ALA A 15 9.56 18.88 15.72
CA ALA A 15 8.75 17.78 15.22
C ALA A 15 7.29 18.26 15.24
N GLU A 16 6.72 18.53 14.06
CA GLU A 16 5.28 18.71 13.92
C GLU A 16 4.58 17.42 14.35
N ALA A 17 3.51 17.55 15.12
CA ALA A 17 2.69 16.39 15.49
C ALA A 17 2.20 15.69 14.20
N PRO A 18 2.03 14.36 14.21
CA PRO A 18 1.58 13.63 13.04
C PRO A 18 0.27 14.23 12.54
N GLN A 19 0.26 14.64 11.26
CA GLN A 19 -0.97 15.10 10.63
C GLN A 19 -1.91 13.91 10.48
N GLU A 20 -3.09 13.99 11.09
CA GLU A 20 -4.16 13.03 10.86
C GLU A 20 -4.88 13.34 9.54
N PHE A 21 -5.09 12.31 8.72
CA PHE A 21 -5.82 12.41 7.46
C PHE A 21 -7.21 11.78 7.60
N ARG A 22 -8.22 12.43 7.05
CA ARG A 22 -9.57 11.90 7.02
C ARG A 22 -9.71 10.89 5.89
N GLU A 23 -10.12 9.67 6.23
CA GLU A 23 -10.46 8.66 5.21
C GLU A 23 -11.74 9.03 4.45
N PRO A 24 -11.79 8.82 3.12
CA PRO A 24 -13.03 8.91 2.37
C PRO A 24 -13.97 7.78 2.84
N ALA A 25 -15.24 8.09 3.07
CA ALA A 25 -16.28 7.10 3.39
C ALA A 25 -16.68 6.28 2.14
N SER A 26 -15.71 5.90 1.32
CA SER A 26 -15.90 5.32 -0.02
C SER A 26 -16.65 4.00 0.03
N MET A 27 -16.37 3.14 1.03
CA MET A 27 -17.12 1.89 1.21
C MET A 27 -18.62 2.14 1.39
N ASP A 28 -19.02 2.98 2.33
CA ASP A 28 -20.43 3.23 2.62
C ASP A 28 -21.14 3.97 1.47
N CYS A 29 -20.48 4.98 0.89
CA CYS A 29 -21.03 5.74 -0.22
C CYS A 29 -21.26 4.85 -1.47
N VAL A 30 -20.30 3.99 -1.80
CA VAL A 30 -20.42 3.11 -2.98
C VAL A 30 -21.42 1.99 -2.72
N ALA A 31 -21.51 1.45 -1.51
CA ALA A 31 -22.57 0.49 -1.16
C ALA A 31 -23.97 1.12 -1.30
N ALA A 32 -24.14 2.38 -0.88
CA ALA A 32 -25.39 3.11 -1.04
C ALA A 32 -25.74 3.32 -2.53
N PHE A 33 -24.75 3.67 -3.35
CA PHE A 33 -24.90 3.75 -4.81
C PHE A 33 -25.30 2.39 -5.40
N HIS A 34 -24.56 1.32 -5.11
CA HIS A 34 -24.87 -0.02 -5.61
C HIS A 34 -26.31 -0.45 -5.28
N ARG A 35 -26.75 -0.27 -4.02
CA ARG A 35 -28.14 -0.53 -3.60
C ARG A 35 -29.16 0.32 -4.35
N ARG A 36 -28.86 1.60 -4.60
CA ARG A 36 -29.76 2.53 -5.29
C ARG A 36 -29.93 2.21 -6.77
N PHE A 37 -28.88 1.73 -7.41
CA PHE A 37 -28.79 1.50 -8.86
C PHE A 37 -28.86 0.01 -9.25
N GLY A 38 -29.10 -0.90 -8.30
CA GLY A 38 -29.26 -2.32 -8.56
C GLY A 38 -27.95 -3.05 -8.91
N VAL A 39 -26.82 -2.51 -8.46
CA VAL A 39 -25.53 -3.19 -8.54
C VAL A 39 -25.36 -4.05 -7.26
N PRO A 40 -24.91 -5.30 -7.38
CA PRO A 40 -24.61 -6.18 -6.26
C PRO A 40 -23.72 -5.59 -5.16
N VAL A 41 -24.05 -5.96 -3.92
CA VAL A 41 -23.25 -5.80 -2.71
C VAL A 41 -23.30 -7.14 -2.00
N GLU A 42 -22.25 -7.94 -2.18
CA GLU A 42 -22.20 -9.28 -1.63
C GLU A 42 -21.81 -9.26 -0.15
N GLY A 43 -22.26 -10.27 0.60
CA GLY A 43 -22.04 -10.35 2.06
C GLY A 43 -20.92 -11.31 2.46
N THR A 44 -20.40 -12.11 1.53
CA THR A 44 -19.44 -13.17 1.82
C THR A 44 -18.32 -13.13 0.77
N PRO A 45 -17.03 -13.17 1.18
CA PRO A 45 -15.93 -13.12 0.24
C PRO A 45 -15.98 -14.26 -0.78
N ALA A 46 -16.10 -13.92 -2.05
CA ALA A 46 -16.09 -14.88 -3.16
C ALA A 46 -15.78 -14.16 -4.49
N LEU A 47 -15.23 -14.91 -5.44
CA LEU A 47 -15.13 -14.42 -6.82
C LEU A 47 -16.51 -14.49 -7.50
N PRO A 48 -17.01 -13.40 -8.10
CA PRO A 48 -18.28 -13.41 -8.81
C PRO A 48 -18.16 -14.12 -10.16
N SER A 49 -19.25 -14.16 -10.94
CA SER A 49 -19.20 -14.74 -12.30
C SER A 49 -18.14 -14.07 -13.18
N ARG A 50 -17.65 -14.80 -14.19
CA ARG A 50 -16.62 -14.29 -15.11
C ARG A 50 -16.97 -12.94 -15.73
N ALA A 51 -18.20 -12.78 -16.22
CA ALA A 51 -18.68 -11.52 -16.80
C ALA A 51 -18.64 -10.34 -15.81
N ARG A 52 -18.87 -10.61 -14.52
CA ARG A 52 -18.80 -9.58 -13.46
C ARG A 52 -17.37 -9.23 -13.10
N MET A 53 -16.49 -10.23 -13.02
CA MET A 53 -15.06 -9.98 -12.86
C MET A 53 -14.51 -9.16 -14.02
N ASP A 54 -14.83 -9.52 -15.27
CA ASP A 54 -14.39 -8.78 -16.46
C ASP A 54 -14.90 -7.34 -16.43
N LEU A 55 -16.16 -7.09 -16.03
CA LEU A 55 -16.68 -5.73 -15.86
C LEU A 55 -15.89 -4.94 -14.82
N ARG A 56 -15.62 -5.51 -13.64
CA ARG A 56 -14.90 -4.82 -12.56
C ARG A 56 -13.47 -4.48 -12.94
N LEU A 57 -12.78 -5.42 -13.58
CA LEU A 57 -11.42 -5.21 -14.08
C LEU A 57 -11.38 -4.13 -15.16
N ASN A 58 -12.32 -4.17 -16.12
CA ASN A 58 -12.38 -3.16 -17.17
C ASN A 58 -12.57 -1.74 -16.62
N LEU A 59 -13.43 -1.56 -15.61
CA LEU A 59 -13.63 -0.27 -14.95
C LEU A 59 -12.34 0.22 -14.28
N ILE A 60 -11.65 -0.63 -13.51
CA ILE A 60 -10.37 -0.26 -12.89
C ILE A 60 -9.32 0.11 -13.95
N GLU A 61 -9.23 -0.68 -15.03
CA GLU A 61 -8.27 -0.42 -16.10
C GLU A 61 -8.57 0.87 -16.87
N GLU A 62 -9.84 1.24 -17.02
CA GLU A 62 -10.27 2.50 -17.62
C GLU A 62 -9.72 3.69 -16.81
N GLU A 63 -10.02 3.76 -15.51
CA GLU A 63 -9.58 4.89 -14.66
C GLU A 63 -8.04 4.97 -14.55
N VAL A 64 -7.34 3.84 -14.58
CA VAL A 64 -5.86 3.82 -14.60
C VAL A 64 -5.30 4.37 -15.91
N ARG A 65 -5.95 4.12 -17.06
CA ARG A 65 -5.54 4.72 -18.35
C ARG A 65 -5.75 6.23 -18.33
N GLU A 66 -6.85 6.69 -17.75
CA GLU A 66 -7.14 8.12 -17.59
C GLU A 66 -6.12 8.80 -16.69
N LEU A 67 -5.80 8.19 -15.53
CA LEU A 67 -4.76 8.69 -14.63
C LEU A 67 -3.40 8.85 -15.34
N ARG A 68 -3.00 7.84 -16.12
CA ARG A 68 -1.76 7.90 -16.91
C ARG A 68 -1.81 9.06 -17.91
N ALA A 69 -2.90 9.21 -18.65
CA ALA A 69 -3.05 10.28 -19.63
C ALA A 69 -2.99 11.67 -18.97
N ALA A 70 -3.66 11.85 -17.83
CA ALA A 70 -3.66 13.08 -17.06
C ALA A 70 -2.25 13.43 -16.53
N MET A 71 -1.52 12.46 -15.99
CA MET A 71 -0.14 12.65 -15.51
C MET A 71 0.82 12.97 -16.66
N ASP A 72 0.72 12.27 -17.79
CA ASP A 72 1.53 12.53 -18.99
C ASP A 72 1.25 13.94 -19.56
N ALA A 73 0.02 14.44 -19.40
CA ALA A 73 -0.37 15.81 -19.76
C ALA A 73 0.00 16.87 -18.70
N GLY A 74 0.44 16.47 -17.51
CA GLY A 74 0.68 17.38 -16.38
C GLY A 74 -0.58 18.03 -15.83
N ASP A 75 -1.74 17.39 -16.00
CA ASP A 75 -3.03 17.90 -15.54
C ASP A 75 -3.37 17.40 -14.14
N LEU A 76 -3.23 18.29 -13.15
CA LEU A 76 -3.48 17.97 -11.74
C LEU A 76 -4.97 17.74 -11.45
N VAL A 77 -5.88 18.43 -12.15
CA VAL A 77 -7.32 18.30 -11.90
C VAL A 77 -7.80 16.95 -12.39
N GLU A 78 -7.45 16.58 -13.62
CA GLU A 78 -7.80 15.28 -14.20
C GLU A 78 -7.08 14.14 -13.47
N SER A 79 -5.86 14.38 -12.96
CA SER A 79 -5.19 13.39 -12.10
C SER A 79 -5.95 13.16 -10.78
N ALA A 80 -6.51 14.21 -10.19
CA ALA A 80 -7.30 14.11 -8.96
C ALA A 80 -8.64 13.41 -9.20
N ASP A 81 -9.28 13.68 -10.34
CA ASP A 81 -10.52 13.03 -10.79
C ASP A 81 -10.31 11.52 -10.95
N ALA A 82 -9.33 11.13 -11.78
CA ALA A 82 -9.01 9.72 -12.01
C ALA A 82 -8.60 8.98 -10.72
N LEU A 83 -7.88 9.63 -9.79
CA LEU A 83 -7.57 9.03 -8.48
C LEU A 83 -8.84 8.80 -7.63
N ALA A 84 -9.78 9.73 -7.63
CA ALA A 84 -11.05 9.58 -6.93
C ALA A 84 -11.90 8.47 -7.56
N ASP A 85 -11.92 8.37 -8.87
CA ASP A 85 -12.67 7.35 -9.59
C ASP A 85 -12.06 5.96 -9.44
N ILE A 86 -10.72 5.82 -9.46
CA ILE A 86 -10.04 4.58 -9.06
C ILE A 86 -10.50 4.12 -7.68
N GLN A 87 -10.52 5.02 -6.69
CA GLN A 87 -11.01 4.69 -5.35
C GLN A 87 -12.49 4.27 -5.37
N TYR A 88 -13.32 4.88 -6.22
CA TYR A 88 -14.73 4.56 -6.34
C TYR A 88 -14.96 3.17 -6.95
N VAL A 89 -14.33 2.87 -8.09
CA VAL A 89 -14.46 1.58 -8.78
C VAL A 89 -13.78 0.43 -8.01
N LEU A 90 -12.71 0.72 -7.27
CA LEU A 90 -12.10 -0.22 -6.33
C LEU A 90 -13.09 -0.61 -5.23
N SER A 91 -13.72 0.37 -4.59
CA SER A 91 -14.74 0.12 -3.55
C SER A 91 -15.90 -0.69 -4.11
N GLY A 92 -16.35 -0.40 -5.33
CA GLY A 92 -17.39 -1.18 -6.00
C GLY A 92 -16.99 -2.64 -6.22
N THR A 93 -15.73 -2.87 -6.57
CA THR A 93 -15.15 -4.21 -6.73
C THR A 93 -15.10 -4.94 -5.39
N VAL A 94 -14.65 -4.29 -4.32
CA VAL A 94 -14.63 -4.85 -2.96
C VAL A 94 -16.03 -5.31 -2.52
N HIS A 95 -17.07 -4.51 -2.80
CA HIS A 95 -18.46 -4.88 -2.48
C HIS A 95 -18.96 -6.07 -3.29
N GLU A 96 -18.62 -6.16 -4.57
CA GLU A 96 -19.02 -7.30 -5.40
C GLU A 96 -18.28 -8.59 -5.07
N LEU A 97 -17.07 -8.47 -4.52
CA LEU A 97 -16.31 -9.61 -4.02
C LEU A 97 -16.72 -9.99 -2.59
N GLY A 98 -17.66 -9.29 -1.97
CA GLY A 98 -18.18 -9.58 -0.64
C GLY A 98 -17.23 -9.22 0.51
N MET A 99 -16.24 -8.37 0.24
CA MET A 99 -15.17 -8.03 1.18
C MET A 99 -15.42 -6.72 1.94
N GLY A 100 -16.50 -5.99 1.66
CA GLY A 100 -16.72 -4.64 2.21
C GLY A 100 -16.67 -4.54 3.74
N HIS A 101 -17.07 -5.59 4.45
CA HIS A 101 -17.07 -5.62 5.93
C HIS A 101 -15.72 -6.02 6.55
N CYS A 102 -14.80 -6.59 5.78
CA CYS A 102 -13.46 -7.01 6.24
C CYS A 102 -12.32 -6.27 5.52
N PHE A 103 -12.63 -5.37 4.59
CA PHE A 103 -11.62 -4.70 3.76
C PHE A 103 -10.66 -3.82 4.56
N ALA A 104 -11.13 -3.16 5.61
CA ALA A 104 -10.27 -2.40 6.52
C ALA A 104 -9.18 -3.28 7.14
N GLU A 105 -9.55 -4.46 7.65
CA GLU A 105 -8.60 -5.42 8.23
C GLU A 105 -7.60 -5.95 7.19
N LEU A 106 -8.04 -6.14 5.94
CA LEU A 106 -7.13 -6.51 4.83
C LEU A 106 -6.10 -5.40 4.54
N VAL A 107 -6.55 -4.14 4.51
CA VAL A 107 -5.66 -2.98 4.30
C VAL A 107 -4.69 -2.81 5.47
N GLU A 108 -5.15 -2.99 6.70
CA GLU A 108 -4.32 -2.97 7.91
C GLU A 108 -3.22 -4.05 7.89
N GLU A 109 -3.53 -5.28 7.44
CA GLU A 109 -2.54 -6.34 7.32
C GLU A 109 -1.52 -6.06 6.20
N VAL A 110 -1.97 -5.48 5.08
CA VAL A 110 -1.06 -5.00 4.02
C VAL A 110 -0.18 -3.87 4.56
N GLN A 111 -0.72 -2.95 5.36
CA GLN A 111 0.05 -1.89 6.00
C GLN A 111 1.10 -2.45 6.96
N ARG A 112 0.72 -3.37 7.86
CA ARG A 112 1.65 -4.08 8.76
C ARG A 112 2.79 -4.74 7.97
N SER A 113 2.47 -5.47 6.91
CA SER A 113 3.48 -6.08 6.05
C SER A 113 4.39 -5.03 5.40
N ASN A 114 3.82 -3.94 4.87
CA ASN A 114 4.61 -2.87 4.25
C ASN A 114 5.55 -2.18 5.24
N MET A 115 5.12 -1.96 6.48
CA MET A 115 5.97 -1.38 7.54
C MET A 115 7.12 -2.32 7.92
N SER A 116 6.94 -3.64 7.81
CA SER A 116 8.02 -4.62 8.05
C SER A 116 9.13 -4.62 6.97
N LYS A 117 9.07 -3.75 5.96
CA LYS A 117 10.16 -3.58 4.99
C LYS A 117 11.35 -2.82 5.58
N ALA A 118 11.13 -2.01 6.61
CA ALA A 118 12.21 -1.32 7.32
C ALA A 118 13.07 -2.32 8.10
N CYS A 119 14.36 -2.02 8.23
CA CYS A 119 15.30 -2.80 9.02
C CYS A 119 15.42 -2.18 10.42
N ALA A 120 15.39 -3.00 11.47
CA ALA A 120 15.48 -2.52 12.85
C ALA A 120 16.92 -2.13 13.23
N THR A 121 17.93 -2.66 12.54
CA THR A 121 19.34 -2.38 12.82
C THR A 121 20.12 -2.10 11.55
N LEU A 122 21.23 -1.38 11.67
CA LEU A 122 22.15 -1.13 10.56
C LEU A 122 22.68 -2.45 9.98
N GLN A 123 22.98 -3.42 10.86
CA GLN A 123 23.46 -4.74 10.46
C GLN A 123 22.45 -5.46 9.55
N GLU A 124 21.16 -5.43 9.91
CA GLU A 124 20.09 -6.01 9.08
C GLU A 124 19.97 -5.30 7.73
N ALA A 125 20.15 -3.96 7.70
CA ALA A 125 20.15 -3.19 6.47
C ALA A 125 21.33 -3.54 5.56
N GLU A 126 22.54 -3.69 6.12
CA GLU A 126 23.74 -4.14 5.41
C GLU A 126 23.56 -5.55 4.83
N GLN A 127 23.01 -6.48 5.62
CA GLN A 127 22.70 -7.83 5.16
C GLN A 127 21.63 -7.83 4.05
N THR A 128 20.65 -6.92 4.13
CA THR A 128 19.64 -6.75 3.09
C THR A 128 20.27 -6.22 1.80
N VAL A 129 21.17 -5.24 1.85
CA VAL A 129 21.91 -4.77 0.66
C VAL A 129 22.66 -5.93 0.01
N GLU A 130 23.40 -6.72 0.79
CA GLU A 130 24.15 -7.86 0.27
C GLU A 130 23.23 -8.91 -0.36
N HIS A 131 22.10 -9.23 0.28
CA HIS A 131 21.10 -10.16 -0.25
C HIS A 131 20.61 -9.75 -1.65
N TYR A 132 20.27 -8.48 -1.87
CA TYR A 132 19.83 -8.01 -3.18
C TYR A 132 20.97 -7.93 -4.21
N ARG A 133 22.19 -7.61 -3.76
CA ARG A 133 23.38 -7.61 -4.61
C ARG A 133 23.68 -9.01 -5.13
N GLU A 134 23.73 -10.00 -4.24
CA GLU A 134 24.09 -11.39 -4.59
C GLU A 134 23.01 -12.09 -5.40
N GLN A 135 21.74 -11.98 -4.99
CA GLN A 135 20.66 -12.76 -5.61
C GLN A 135 20.10 -12.13 -6.88
N ARG A 136 20.18 -10.80 -7.00
CA ARG A 136 19.47 -10.06 -8.05
C ARG A 136 20.35 -9.05 -8.80
N GLY A 137 21.61 -8.86 -8.38
CA GLY A 137 22.49 -7.86 -8.98
C GLY A 137 21.98 -6.43 -8.81
N VAL A 138 21.15 -6.17 -7.78
CA VAL A 138 20.56 -4.85 -7.53
C VAL A 138 21.46 -4.05 -6.60
N GLU A 139 21.84 -2.86 -7.03
CA GLU A 139 22.54 -1.89 -6.18
C GLU A 139 21.55 -1.14 -5.29
N ALA A 140 21.87 -1.04 -3.99
CA ALA A 140 21.00 -0.45 -2.99
C ALA A 140 21.77 0.45 -2.02
N SER A 141 21.10 1.48 -1.51
CA SER A 141 21.60 2.41 -0.50
C SER A 141 20.82 2.27 0.81
N ILE A 142 21.47 2.59 1.92
CA ILE A 142 20.86 2.62 3.25
C ILE A 142 20.57 4.07 3.65
N GLU A 143 19.37 4.31 4.17
CA GLU A 143 18.93 5.60 4.72
C GLU A 143 18.41 5.39 6.15
N GLU A 144 18.95 6.13 7.11
CA GLU A 144 18.47 6.12 8.49
C GLU A 144 17.14 6.88 8.61
N MET A 145 16.20 6.37 9.38
CA MET A 145 14.91 6.99 9.66
C MET A 145 14.45 6.73 11.10
N GLU A 146 13.41 7.43 11.53
CA GLU A 146 12.69 7.11 12.76
C GLU A 146 11.42 6.31 12.40
N LEU A 147 11.20 5.20 13.10
CA LEU A 147 9.98 4.39 13.03
C LEU A 147 9.48 4.14 14.45
N ASP A 148 8.25 4.58 14.74
CA ASP A 148 7.61 4.42 16.05
C ASP A 148 8.45 4.93 17.24
N GLY A 149 9.23 6.00 17.02
CA GLY A 149 10.11 6.59 18.04
C GLY A 149 11.48 5.90 18.18
N GLU A 150 11.77 4.89 17.35
CA GLU A 150 13.05 4.16 17.34
C GLU A 150 13.81 4.39 16.04
N THR A 151 15.15 4.31 16.09
CA THR A 151 15.98 4.35 14.89
C THR A 151 15.76 3.09 14.06
N ALA A 152 15.44 3.27 12.79
CA ALA A 152 15.29 2.22 11.78
C ALA A 152 16.03 2.60 10.51
N TYR A 153 16.09 1.67 9.55
CA TYR A 153 16.85 1.84 8.31
C TYR A 153 16.03 1.39 7.10
N LEU A 154 16.01 2.21 6.06
CA LEU A 154 15.45 1.85 4.75
C LEU A 154 16.56 1.42 3.81
N VAL A 155 16.33 0.32 3.12
CA VAL A 155 17.16 -0.08 1.98
C VAL A 155 16.42 0.29 0.70
N LYS A 156 17.00 1.17 -0.10
CA LYS A 156 16.39 1.68 -1.34
C LYS A 156 17.23 1.26 -2.54
N ARG A 157 16.56 0.85 -3.61
CA ARG A 157 17.22 0.60 -4.90
C ARG A 157 17.71 1.92 -5.48
N VAL A 158 18.97 1.95 -5.93
CA VAL A 158 19.62 3.18 -6.41
C VAL A 158 18.97 3.70 -7.70
N SER A 159 18.45 2.82 -8.57
CA SER A 159 17.94 3.21 -9.89
C SER A 159 16.68 4.07 -9.88
N ASP A 160 15.80 3.88 -8.89
CA ASP A 160 14.47 4.50 -8.84
C ASP A 160 14.01 4.89 -7.42
N GLY A 161 14.86 4.68 -6.41
CA GLY A 161 14.55 5.01 -5.01
C GLY A 161 13.52 4.07 -4.36
N LYS A 162 13.14 2.96 -5.02
CA LYS A 162 12.14 2.02 -4.48
C LYS A 162 12.66 1.36 -3.20
N THR A 163 11.87 1.41 -2.13
CA THR A 163 12.14 0.67 -0.90
C THR A 163 12.11 -0.84 -1.16
N LEU A 164 13.21 -1.50 -0.84
CA LEU A 164 13.39 -2.94 -0.90
C LEU A 164 12.90 -3.59 0.39
N LYS A 165 12.51 -4.87 0.30
CA LYS A 165 12.04 -5.63 1.47
C LYS A 165 13.24 -6.05 2.31
N SER A 166 13.25 -5.74 3.61
CA SER A 166 14.22 -6.29 4.57
C SER A 166 14.33 -7.82 4.45
N ILE A 167 15.48 -8.38 4.80
CA ILE A 167 15.62 -9.83 5.02
C ILE A 167 14.70 -10.38 6.14
N ALA A 168 14.25 -9.52 7.06
CA ALA A 168 13.28 -9.85 8.11
C ALA A 168 11.83 -9.51 7.70
N TYR A 169 11.60 -9.15 6.44
CA TYR A 169 10.27 -8.81 5.91
C TYR A 169 9.25 -9.91 6.17
N SER A 170 8.06 -9.49 6.62
CA SER A 170 6.92 -10.36 6.83
C SER A 170 5.88 -10.11 5.73
N PRO A 171 5.58 -11.10 4.85
CA PRO A 171 4.53 -10.97 3.84
C PRO A 171 3.15 -10.80 4.48
N PRO A 172 2.17 -10.19 3.77
CA PRO A 172 0.81 -10.08 4.28
C PRO A 172 0.14 -11.44 4.31
N ASP A 173 -0.50 -11.79 5.42
CA ASP A 173 -1.26 -13.04 5.57
C ASP A 173 -2.77 -12.78 5.58
N LEU A 174 -3.36 -12.76 4.38
CA LEU A 174 -4.77 -12.37 4.18
C LEU A 174 -5.75 -13.54 4.33
N ALA A 175 -5.29 -14.79 4.17
CA ALA A 175 -6.15 -15.96 4.16
C ALA A 175 -6.92 -16.15 5.49
N PRO A 176 -6.30 -15.97 6.68
CA PRO A 176 -7.03 -16.05 7.95
C PRO A 176 -8.12 -14.99 8.09
N ILE A 177 -7.90 -13.78 7.56
CA ILE A 177 -8.89 -12.68 7.58
C ILE A 177 -10.11 -13.07 6.72
N LEU A 178 -9.85 -13.52 5.50
CA LEU A 178 -10.89 -13.95 4.56
C LEU A 178 -11.67 -15.18 5.10
N ALA A 179 -10.97 -16.14 5.71
CA ALA A 179 -11.60 -17.31 6.33
C ALA A 179 -12.55 -16.90 7.47
N ARG A 180 -12.13 -15.98 8.35
CA ARG A 180 -13.00 -15.43 9.41
C ARG A 180 -14.19 -14.65 8.85
N ALA A 181 -13.99 -13.97 7.72
CA ALA A 181 -15.04 -13.25 6.99
C ALA A 181 -15.99 -14.17 6.20
N GLY A 182 -15.77 -15.50 6.23
CA GLY A 182 -16.69 -16.49 5.65
C GLY A 182 -16.33 -16.97 4.25
N ALA A 183 -15.14 -16.65 3.72
CA ALA A 183 -14.65 -17.23 2.49
C ALA A 183 -14.61 -18.77 2.59
N ARG A 184 -14.90 -19.45 1.48
CA ARG A 184 -14.73 -20.92 1.43
C ARG A 184 -13.24 -21.24 1.40
N GLU A 185 -12.82 -22.25 2.15
CA GLU A 185 -11.42 -22.71 2.17
C GLU A 185 -10.88 -23.03 0.77
N ALA A 186 -11.71 -23.63 -0.09
CA ALA A 186 -11.36 -23.93 -1.48
C ALA A 186 -11.09 -22.69 -2.36
N ASP A 187 -11.54 -21.50 -1.95
CA ASP A 187 -11.35 -20.24 -2.69
C ASP A 187 -10.09 -19.46 -2.25
N LEU A 188 -9.43 -19.86 -1.17
CA LEU A 188 -8.29 -19.11 -0.58
C LEU A 188 -6.94 -19.36 -1.28
N GLY A 189 -6.91 -20.15 -2.35
CA GLY A 189 -5.71 -20.45 -3.13
C GLY A 189 -4.61 -21.20 -2.33
N PRO A 190 -3.52 -21.60 -2.99
CA PRO A 190 -2.34 -22.14 -2.28
C PRO A 190 -1.59 -21.00 -1.57
N THR A 191 -1.17 -21.25 -0.33
CA THR A 191 -0.60 -20.26 0.60
C THR A 191 0.77 -19.67 0.19
N GLU A 192 1.41 -20.15 -0.88
CA GLU A 192 2.87 -19.95 -1.04
C GLU A 192 3.40 -19.23 -2.31
N GLU A 193 2.62 -18.86 -3.33
CA GLU A 193 3.24 -18.60 -4.66
C GLU A 193 3.07 -17.21 -5.32
N LEU A 194 2.69 -16.15 -4.59
CA LEU A 194 2.66 -14.78 -5.17
C LEU A 194 3.65 -13.77 -4.56
N ALA A 195 4.50 -14.17 -3.62
CA ALA A 195 5.49 -13.26 -3.01
C ALA A 195 6.69 -12.91 -3.92
N ALA A 196 6.88 -13.63 -5.03
CA ALA A 196 8.07 -13.52 -5.87
C ALA A 196 8.02 -12.47 -6.99
N ALA A 197 6.85 -11.92 -7.35
CA ALA A 197 6.72 -11.06 -8.54
C ALA A 197 6.95 -9.55 -8.29
N GLY A 198 7.19 -9.13 -7.04
CA GLY A 198 7.42 -7.73 -6.69
C GLY A 198 8.89 -7.39 -6.48
N ALA A 199 9.67 -7.28 -7.56
CA ALA A 199 11.03 -6.73 -7.59
C ALA A 199 11.04 -5.45 -8.43
#